data_AF-A0A2M7BBK4-F1
#
_entry.id   AF-A0A2M7BBK4-F1
#
_cell.length_a   1.000
_cell.length_b   1.000
_cell.length_c   1.000
_cell.angle_alpha   90.00
_cell.angle_beta   90.00
_cell.angle_gamma   90.00
#
_symmetry.space_group_name_H-M   'P 1'
#
loop_
_entity.id
_entity.type
_entity.pdbx_description
1 polymer ?
#
loop_
_entity_poly.entity_id
_entity_poly.type
_entity_poly.pdbx_seq_one_letter_code
_entity_poly.pdbx_strand_id
1 'polypeptide(L)'
;MKNIVGVKFKKEGKIYSFHAADLPLKRNDLVVVVTDNGPAVGTVAAEVKAVPDGQVAANLKDVLRQATEEDFRTRENNQKLEQEAKQFCVRKIAERQLPMKMIDVECLFDKSKMLFSFAA
;
A
#
# COMPACT_ATOMS: atom_id res chain seq x y z
N MET A 1 7.99 -0.18 -25.57
CA MET A 1 8.90 -0.07 -24.41
C MET A 1 8.09 0.51 -23.26
N LYS A 2 8.22 -0.05 -22.06
CA LYS A 2 7.56 0.47 -20.85
C LYS A 2 8.57 0.76 -19.76
N ASN A 3 8.37 1.87 -19.07
CA ASN A 3 9.17 2.26 -17.91
C ASN A 3 8.60 1.57 -16.67
N ILE A 4 9.38 0.66 -16.08
CA ILE A 4 8.97 -0.15 -14.93
C ILE A 4 9.66 0.36 -13.68
N VAL A 5 8.89 0.53 -12.61
CA VAL A 5 9.40 0.91 -11.29
C VAL A 5 8.94 -0.09 -10.24
N GLY A 6 9.81 -0.37 -9.26
CA GLY A 6 9.46 -1.21 -8.11
C GLY A 6 8.92 -0.35 -6.97
N VAL A 7 7.72 -0.65 -6.47
CA VAL A 7 7.06 0.07 -5.38
C VAL A 7 6.73 -0.89 -4.24
N LYS A 8 6.91 -0.46 -2.99
CA LYS A 8 6.53 -1.20 -1.78
C LYS A 8 5.60 -0.37 -0.90
N PHE A 9 4.68 -1.04 -0.20
CA PHE A 9 3.67 -0.38 0.65
C PHE A 9 4.01 -0.44 2.15
N LYS A 10 4.79 -1.44 2.57
CA LYS A 10 5.28 -1.61 3.95
C LYS A 10 6.81 -1.54 3.96
N LYS A 11 7.40 -1.21 5.14
CA LYS A 11 8.86 -1.08 5.31
C LYS A 11 9.59 -2.38 4.91
N GLU A 12 9.06 -3.48 5.44
CA GLU A 12 9.37 -4.86 5.09
C GLU A 12 8.15 -5.40 4.34
N GLY A 13 8.32 -5.80 3.09
CA GLY A 13 7.21 -6.20 2.25
C GLY A 13 7.62 -6.52 0.82
N LYS A 14 6.70 -7.15 0.09
CA LYS A 14 6.90 -7.47 -1.33
C LYS A 14 7.02 -6.19 -2.15
N ILE A 15 7.95 -6.20 -3.11
CA ILE A 15 8.08 -5.15 -4.12
C ILE A 15 7.17 -5.54 -5.28
N TYR A 16 6.31 -4.61 -5.69
CA TYR A 16 5.39 -4.76 -6.81
C TYR A 16 5.88 -3.87 -7.96
N SER A 17 5.75 -4.36 -9.18
CA SER A 17 6.11 -3.61 -10.38
C SER A 17 4.94 -2.75 -10.83
N PHE A 18 5.23 -1.50 -11.19
CA PHE A 18 4.28 -0.56 -11.77
C PHE A 18 4.87 0.08 -13.02
N HIS A 19 4.01 0.56 -13.90
CA HIS A 19 4.38 1.39 -15.02
C HIS A 19 4.57 2.85 -14.56
N ALA A 20 5.76 3.39 -14.72
CA ALA A 20 6.13 4.73 -14.29
C ALA A 20 5.76 5.83 -15.31
N ALA A 21 5.30 5.46 -16.51
CA ALA A 21 5.18 6.37 -17.65
C ALA A 21 6.47 7.22 -17.79
N ASP A 22 6.37 8.54 -17.89
CA ASP A 22 7.51 9.47 -17.98
C ASP A 22 7.84 10.15 -16.64
N LEU A 23 7.36 9.62 -15.51
CA LEU A 23 7.62 10.21 -14.20
C LEU A 23 9.09 10.05 -13.80
N PRO A 24 9.79 11.14 -13.40
CA PRO A 24 11.20 11.10 -13.01
C PRO A 24 11.38 10.59 -11.57
N LEU A 25 10.98 9.35 -11.32
CA LEU A 25 10.95 8.74 -9.99
C LEU A 25 12.34 8.28 -9.53
N LYS A 26 12.67 8.59 -8.27
CA LYS A 26 13.89 8.15 -7.60
C LYS A 26 13.59 7.21 -6.44
N ARG A 27 14.59 6.45 -6.03
CA ARG A 27 14.50 5.59 -4.85
C ARG A 27 14.09 6.41 -3.62
N ASN A 28 13.16 5.87 -2.84
CA ASN A 28 12.51 6.49 -1.68
C ASN A 28 11.46 7.57 -1.99
N ASP A 29 11.22 7.93 -3.26
CA ASP A 29 10.08 8.79 -3.60
C ASP A 29 8.77 8.11 -3.15
N LEU A 30 7.84 8.92 -2.67
CA LEU A 30 6.49 8.49 -2.40
C LEU A 30 5.66 8.68 -3.66
N VAL A 31 4.83 7.69 -3.96
CA VAL A 31 4.01 7.65 -5.17
C VAL A 31 2.62 7.18 -4.87
N VAL A 32 1.64 7.72 -5.60
CA VAL A 32 0.27 7.21 -5.61
C VAL A 32 0.13 6.27 -6.81
N VAL A 33 -0.34 5.06 -6.56
CA VAL A 33 -0.53 4.01 -7.57
C VAL A 33 -1.98 3.50 -7.54
N VAL A 34 -2.43 2.91 -8.65
CA VAL A 34 -3.72 2.19 -8.67
C VAL A 34 -3.50 0.72 -8.33
N THR A 35 -4.19 0.25 -7.30
CA THR A 35 -4.30 -1.18 -6.98
C THR A 35 -5.69 -1.69 -7.30
N ASP A 36 -5.91 -3.00 -7.24
CA ASP A 36 -7.25 -3.58 -7.43
C ASP A 36 -8.23 -3.16 -6.31
N ASN A 37 -7.72 -2.69 -5.17
CA ASN A 37 -8.52 -2.18 -4.06
C ASN A 37 -8.64 -0.63 -4.07
N GLY A 38 -8.25 0.02 -5.17
CA GLY A 38 -8.26 1.49 -5.28
C GLY A 38 -6.88 2.12 -5.15
N PRO A 39 -6.81 3.45 -5.00
CA PRO A 39 -5.55 4.18 -4.90
C PRO A 39 -4.79 3.79 -3.64
N ALA A 40 -3.46 3.74 -3.73
CA ALA A 40 -2.59 3.48 -2.59
C ALA A 40 -1.31 4.31 -2.66
N VAL A 41 -0.78 4.68 -1.50
CA VAL A 41 0.54 5.33 -1.40
C VAL A 41 1.62 4.28 -1.17
N GLY A 42 2.57 4.23 -2.08
CA GLY A 42 3.75 3.38 -1.98
C GLY A 42 5.03 4.19 -1.93
N THR A 43 6.13 3.50 -1.68
CA THR A 43 7.49 4.04 -1.71
C THR A 43 8.27 3.34 -2.82
N VAL A 44 8.95 4.11 -3.66
CA VAL A 44 9.81 3.60 -4.72
C VAL A 44 10.99 2.85 -4.09
N ALA A 45 11.06 1.55 -4.37
CA ALA A 45 12.06 0.63 -3.85
C ALA A 45 13.19 0.34 -4.85
N ALA A 46 12.92 0.47 -6.15
CA ALA A 46 13.87 0.24 -7.24
C ALA A 46 13.74 1.34 -8.30
N GLU A 47 14.84 1.69 -8.95
CA GLU A 47 14.87 2.71 -10.01
C GLU A 47 14.05 2.31 -11.24
N VAL A 48 13.64 3.31 -12.01
CA VAL A 48 12.90 3.13 -13.27
C VAL A 48 13.79 2.43 -14.30
N LYS A 49 13.27 1.36 -14.92
CA LYS A 49 13.95 0.62 -15.99
C LYS A 49 13.05 0.51 -17.22
N ALA A 50 13.58 0.81 -18.40
CA ALA A 50 12.89 0.59 -19.65
C ALA A 50 12.94 -0.89 -20.03
N VAL A 51 11.78 -1.50 -20.27
CA VAL A 51 11.63 -2.93 -20.60
C VAL A 51 10.85 -3.07 -21.92
N PRO A 52 11.23 -3.99 -22.83
CA PRO A 52 10.46 -4.28 -24.04
C PRO A 52 9.05 -4.81 -23.71
N ASP A 53 8.05 -4.46 -24.53
CA ASP A 53 6.64 -4.75 -24.21
C ASP A 53 6.34 -6.24 -24.04
N GLY A 54 7.05 -7.12 -24.78
CA GLY A 54 6.91 -8.57 -24.67
C GLY A 54 7.47 -9.19 -23.38
N GLN A 55 8.16 -8.42 -22.54
CA GLN A 55 8.70 -8.88 -21.24
C GLN A 55 7.96 -8.25 -20.05
N VAL A 56 6.88 -7.50 -20.30
CA VAL A 56 6.08 -6.83 -19.28
C VAL A 56 4.99 -7.78 -18.76
N ALA A 57 4.76 -7.77 -17.44
CA ALA A 57 3.66 -8.51 -16.85
C ALA A 57 2.30 -8.02 -17.40
N ALA A 58 1.40 -8.95 -17.73
CA ALA A 58 0.12 -8.64 -18.37
C ALA A 58 -0.77 -7.66 -17.56
N ASN A 59 -0.70 -7.70 -16.23
CA ASN A 59 -1.52 -6.88 -15.32
C ASN A 59 -0.73 -5.75 -14.64
N LEU A 60 0.24 -5.17 -15.36
CA LEU A 60 1.01 -4.05 -14.84
C LEU A 60 0.11 -2.82 -14.67
N LYS A 61 -0.02 -2.33 -13.44
CA LYS A 61 -0.77 -1.10 -13.10
C LYS A 61 0.13 0.14 -13.21
N ASP A 62 -0.47 1.31 -13.33
CA ASP A 62 0.24 2.58 -13.45
C ASP A 62 0.55 3.23 -12.09
N VAL A 63 1.67 3.95 -12.06
CA VAL A 63 1.89 5.03 -11.10
C VAL A 63 1.10 6.24 -11.59
N LEU A 64 0.21 6.77 -10.74
CA LEU A 64 -0.60 7.93 -11.09
C LEU A 64 0.20 9.22 -11.03
N ARG A 65 0.95 9.41 -9.94
CA ARG A 65 1.74 10.61 -9.67
C ARG A 65 2.70 10.42 -8.50
N GLN A 66 3.63 11.34 -8.36
CA GLN A 66 4.33 11.53 -7.09
C GLN A 66 3.32 11.93 -6.01
N ALA A 67 3.53 11.41 -4.80
CA ALA A 67 2.70 11.72 -3.65
C ALA A 67 3.00 13.14 -3.16
N THR A 68 1.96 13.83 -2.71
CA THR A 68 2.07 15.12 -2.03
C THR A 68 2.31 14.91 -0.54
N GLU A 69 2.62 16.00 0.17
CA GLU A 69 2.71 15.97 1.62
C GLU A 69 1.38 15.58 2.28
N GLU A 70 0.25 15.95 1.68
CA GLU A 70 -1.08 15.57 2.15
C GLU A 70 -1.32 14.06 2.06
N ASP A 71 -0.86 13.42 0.99
CA ASP A 71 -0.94 11.96 0.87
C ASP A 71 -0.12 11.27 1.96
N PHE A 72 1.04 11.83 2.30
CA PHE A 72 1.87 11.32 3.39
C PHE A 72 1.15 11.43 4.74
N ARG A 73 0.60 12.61 5.05
CA ARG A 73 -0.20 12.83 6.27
C ARG A 73 -1.41 11.89 6.31
N THR A 74 -2.06 11.65 5.18
CA THR A 74 -3.18 10.70 5.07
C THR A 74 -2.72 9.28 5.42
N ARG A 75 -1.59 8.82 4.87
CA ARG A 75 -1.00 7.52 5.21
C ARG A 75 -0.68 7.40 6.69
N GLU A 76 -0.04 8.40 7.29
CA GLU A 76 0.28 8.38 8.72
C GLU A 76 -0.97 8.34 9.60
N ASN A 77 -2.00 9.12 9.25
CA ASN A 77 -3.27 9.12 9.96
C ASN A 77 -3.99 7.77 9.85
N ASN A 78 -3.95 7.12 8.67
CA ASN A 78 -4.50 5.79 8.49
C ASN A 78 -3.78 4.76 9.36
N GLN A 79 -2.45 4.81 9.42
CA GLN A 79 -1.65 3.92 10.27
C GLN A 79 -1.98 4.08 11.77
N LYS A 80 -2.18 5.32 12.23
CA LYS A 80 -2.62 5.58 13.61
C LYS A 80 -4.01 4.99 13.87
N LEU A 81 -4.95 5.22 12.96
CA LEU A 81 -6.30 4.69 13.06
C LEU A 81 -6.35 3.16 13.06
N GLU A 82 -5.55 2.51 12.22
CA GLU A 82 -5.37 1.05 12.19
C GLU A 82 -4.89 0.51 13.54
N GLN A 83 -3.90 1.16 14.14
CA GLN A 83 -3.37 0.77 15.46
C GLN A 83 -4.42 0.92 16.57
N GLU A 84 -5.15 2.03 16.59
CA GLU A 84 -6.22 2.29 17.55
C GLU A 84 -7.35 1.26 17.41
N ALA A 85 -7.79 0.99 16.18
CA ALA A 85 -8.82 0.00 15.88
C ALA A 85 -8.37 -1.42 16.28
N LYS A 86 -7.12 -1.79 15.99
CA LYS A 86 -6.54 -3.08 16.39
C LYS A 86 -6.54 -3.25 17.91
N GLN A 87 -6.08 -2.24 18.64
CA GLN A 87 -6.07 -2.26 20.11
C GLN A 87 -7.49 -2.38 20.68
N PHE A 88 -8.44 -1.62 20.13
CA PHE A 88 -9.85 -1.70 20.53
C PHE A 88 -10.39 -3.13 20.37
N CYS A 89 -10.19 -3.75 19.20
CA CYS A 89 -10.66 -5.11 18.94
C CYS A 89 -9.98 -6.15 19.84
N VAL A 90 -8.68 -6.05 20.07
CA VAL A 90 -7.95 -6.96 20.98
C VAL A 90 -8.54 -6.92 22.39
N ARG A 91 -8.82 -5.72 22.93
CA ARG A 91 -9.49 -5.58 24.23
C ARG A 91 -10.87 -6.26 24.23
N LYS A 92 -11.68 -6.02 23.18
CA LYS A 92 -13.03 -6.59 23.08
C LYS A 92 -13.04 -8.11 22.94
N ILE A 93 -12.05 -8.70 22.25
CA ILE A 93 -11.87 -10.15 22.15
C ILE A 93 -11.60 -10.73 23.54
N ALA A 94 -10.70 -10.11 24.31
CA ALA A 94 -10.37 -10.54 25.66
C ALA A 94 -11.56 -10.40 26.63
N GLU A 95 -12.23 -9.25 26.64
CA GLU A 95 -13.41 -8.98 27.49
C GLU A 95 -14.54 -10.00 27.26
N ARG A 96 -14.71 -10.44 26.01
CA ARG A 96 -15.77 -11.38 25.60
C ARG A 96 -15.33 -12.84 25.55
N GLN A 97 -14.08 -13.13 25.92
CA GLN A 97 -13.49 -14.48 25.90
C GLN A 97 -13.69 -15.19 24.56
N LEU A 98 -13.57 -14.45 23.45
CA LEU A 98 -13.73 -15.02 22.12
C LEU A 98 -12.50 -15.87 21.78
N PRO A 99 -12.67 -17.12 21.29
CA PRO A 99 -11.56 -18.00 20.91
C PRO A 99 -10.96 -17.58 19.57
N MET A 100 -10.43 -16.37 19.49
CA MET A 100 -9.87 -15.80 18.27
C MET A 100 -8.74 -14.83 18.57
N LYS A 101 -7.89 -14.57 17.57
CA LYS A 101 -6.79 -13.60 17.66
C LYS A 101 -6.86 -12.60 16.51
N MET A 102 -6.70 -11.33 16.84
CA MET A 102 -6.59 -10.27 15.85
C MET A 102 -5.19 -10.31 15.20
N ILE A 103 -5.15 -10.52 13.89
CA ILE A 103 -3.90 -10.64 13.12
C ILE A 103 -3.49 -9.27 12.58
N ASP A 104 -4.36 -8.61 11.80
CA ASP A 104 -4.07 -7.29 11.24
C ASP A 104 -5.31 -6.43 11.03
N VAL A 105 -5.10 -5.12 10.97
CA VAL A 105 -6.11 -4.13 10.61
C VAL A 105 -5.51 -3.20 9.57
N GLU A 106 -6.16 -3.10 8.42
CA GLU A 106 -5.70 -2.27 7.29
C GLU A 106 -6.82 -1.32 6.85
N CYS A 107 -6.49 -0.05 6.65
CA CYS A 107 -7.39 0.96 6.15
C CYS A 107 -6.98 1.30 4.71
N LEU A 108 -7.95 1.33 3.79
CA LEU A 108 -7.68 1.82 2.45
C LEU A 108 -7.23 3.28 2.50
N PHE A 109 -6.41 3.68 1.53
CA PHE A 109 -5.81 5.01 1.51
C PHE A 109 -6.86 6.13 1.57
N ASP A 110 -7.96 5.96 0.83
CA ASP A 110 -9.11 6.87 0.79
C ASP A 110 -10.08 6.73 1.98
N LYS A 111 -9.76 5.86 2.96
CA LYS A 111 -10.58 5.54 4.15
C LYS A 111 -11.97 4.97 3.83
N SER A 112 -12.23 4.55 2.59
CA SER A 112 -13.54 4.01 2.18
C SER A 112 -13.85 2.65 2.83
N LYS A 113 -12.82 1.91 3.23
CA LYS A 113 -12.95 0.57 3.81
C LYS A 113 -11.82 0.29 4.81
N MET A 114 -12.15 -0.45 5.86
CA MET A 114 -11.19 -1.02 6.80
C MET A 114 -11.36 -2.54 6.84
N LEU A 115 -10.26 -3.27 6.74
CA LEU A 115 -10.21 -4.72 6.73
C LEU A 115 -9.65 -5.20 8.06
N PHE A 116 -10.38 -6.11 8.71
CA PHE A 116 -9.96 -6.75 9.96
C PHE A 116 -9.69 -8.23 9.68
N SER A 117 -8.43 -8.64 9.83
CA SER A 117 -8.01 -10.03 9.64
C SER A 117 -7.83 -10.71 10.99
N PHE A 118 -8.51 -11.83 11.20
CA PHE A 118 -8.43 -12.60 12.43
C PHE A 118 -8.36 -14.11 12.14
N ALA A 119 -7.90 -14.87 13.12
CA ALA A 119 -7.93 -16.33 13.11
C ALA A 119 -8.72 -16.83 14.32
N ALA A 120 -9.51 -17.88 14.15
CA ALA A 120 -10.31 -18.54 15.18
C ALA A 120 -10.00 -20.05 15.17
#